data_AF-A0A397YTA0-F1
#
_entry.id   AF-A0A397YTA0-F1
#
_cell.length_a   1.000
_cell.length_b   1.000
_cell.length_c   1.000
_cell.angle_alpha   90.00
_cell.angle_beta   90.00
_cell.angle_gamma   90.00
#
_symmetry.space_group_name_H-M   'P 1'
#
loop_
_entity.id
_entity.type
_entity.pdbx_description
1 polymer ?
#
loop_
_entity_poly.entity_id
_entity_poly.type
_entity_poly.pdbx_seq_one_letter_code
_entity_poly.pdbx_strand_id
1 'polypeptide(L)'
;MEFSLQDDDFGGDFSASNASRAASGSKRSFGDLEDDEDDIFGSKKVRTKAEEAAPGVATGMILSLRESLQNCKDDLASSQNELESAKAEILKWKSAFQNESFIPAGKSPEPRFLIDYIQNLKSSERSLKEQLEIAKRKEASYIVQYAKREQEMAELKSAVRDLKSQLKPASMQARRLLLDPAIHEEFSRLKNLVEEKDKKVKELQDSLTAFTFTPLSLKGKMLMEKCKTLQEENEEIGHQAAEGKIHELAMKLSMQKSQNAELRKQFEGLYKHMEELTNDVERSNETVIILQDKLEEKDKELERVKKGMEVVVSDVAEKKDDGEDKDPKYSALQTMFTSIQSER
;
A
#
# COMPACT_ATOMS: atom_id res chain seq x y z
N MET A 1 -19.22 -14.91 7.58
CA MET A 1 -19.94 -15.67 6.54
C MET A 1 -19.29 -15.28 5.23
N GLU A 2 -18.36 -16.13 4.79
CA GLU A 2 -17.68 -16.06 3.50
C GLU A 2 -18.70 -16.24 2.38
N PHE A 3 -18.63 -15.39 1.36
CA PHE A 3 -19.34 -15.60 0.10
C PHE A 3 -18.32 -16.08 -0.93
N SER A 4 -18.49 -17.34 -1.30
CA SER A 4 -17.71 -18.06 -2.30
C SER A 4 -17.95 -17.49 -3.70
N LEU A 5 -16.86 -17.26 -4.43
CA LEU A 5 -16.85 -17.10 -5.87
C LEU A 5 -17.14 -18.45 -6.53
N GLN A 6 -18.09 -18.48 -7.46
CA GLN A 6 -18.40 -19.65 -8.26
C GLN A 6 -18.17 -19.28 -9.72
N ASP A 7 -17.05 -19.78 -10.24
CA ASP A 7 -16.68 -19.80 -11.65
C ASP A 7 -17.44 -20.96 -12.33
N ASP A 8 -18.25 -20.66 -13.35
CA ASP A 8 -18.88 -21.67 -14.20
C ASP A 8 -17.93 -22.04 -15.36
N ASP A 9 -17.15 -23.09 -15.14
CA ASP A 9 -16.36 -23.82 -16.14
C ASP A 9 -17.17 -25.05 -16.61
N PHE A 10 -17.60 -25.06 -17.88
CA PHE A 10 -18.30 -26.20 -18.48
C PHE A 10 -17.56 -26.68 -19.74
N GLY A 11 -16.49 -27.43 -19.51
CA GLY A 11 -15.82 -28.28 -20.50
C GLY A 11 -15.83 -29.73 -20.03
N GLY A 12 -16.82 -30.52 -20.48
CA GLY A 12 -16.93 -31.94 -20.17
C GLY A 12 -16.07 -32.81 -21.10
N ASP A 13 -15.39 -33.80 -20.52
CA ASP A 13 -14.59 -34.78 -21.24
C ASP A 13 -14.88 -36.22 -20.77
N PHE A 14 -14.79 -37.14 -21.74
CA PHE A 14 -14.64 -38.61 -21.67
C PHE A 14 -15.74 -39.46 -21.00
N SER A 15 -16.05 -40.72 -21.37
CA SER A 15 -15.57 -41.65 -22.39
C SER A 15 -16.45 -42.93 -22.40
N ALA A 16 -16.37 -43.68 -23.51
CA ALA A 16 -16.48 -45.17 -23.61
C ALA A 16 -17.89 -45.80 -23.48
N SER A 17 -18.31 -46.86 -24.19
CA SER A 17 -17.61 -47.90 -24.97
C SER A 17 -18.58 -48.80 -25.77
N ASN A 18 -18.08 -49.29 -26.92
CA ASN A 18 -18.11 -50.67 -27.45
C ASN A 18 -19.22 -51.33 -28.31
N ALA A 19 -18.68 -52.16 -29.21
CA ALA A 19 -19.20 -53.34 -29.96
C ALA A 19 -19.98 -53.06 -31.26
N SER A 20 -19.38 -53.12 -32.47
CA SER A 20 -18.76 -54.24 -33.21
C SER A 20 -19.77 -55.17 -33.90
N ARG A 21 -19.82 -55.14 -35.25
CA ARG A 21 -19.57 -56.30 -36.16
C ARG A 21 -20.06 -56.07 -37.60
N ALA A 22 -19.16 -56.41 -38.53
CA ALA A 22 -19.40 -57.03 -39.86
C ALA A 22 -20.15 -56.20 -40.92
N ALA A 23 -19.86 -56.25 -42.22
CA ALA A 23 -18.83 -56.86 -43.05
C ALA A 23 -19.09 -56.36 -44.50
N SER A 24 -18.22 -56.79 -45.42
CA SER A 24 -18.45 -56.83 -46.88
C SER A 24 -18.03 -55.62 -47.68
N GLY A 25 -16.84 -55.74 -48.26
CA GLY A 25 -16.45 -54.96 -49.41
C GLY A 25 -17.38 -55.23 -50.60
N SER A 26 -17.63 -54.18 -51.36
CA SER A 26 -18.10 -54.31 -52.74
C SER A 26 -17.44 -53.21 -53.56
N LYS A 27 -16.31 -53.60 -54.17
CA LYS A 27 -15.90 -53.03 -55.46
C LYS A 27 -17.12 -53.15 -56.39
N ARG A 28 -17.58 -52.04 -56.94
CA ARG A 28 -18.47 -52.00 -58.11
C ARG A 28 -17.74 -51.14 -59.12
N SER A 29 -16.90 -51.80 -59.91
CA SER A 29 -17.23 -52.31 -61.25
C SER A 29 -17.11 -51.17 -62.25
N PHE A 30 -15.88 -50.99 -62.72
CA PHE A 30 -15.59 -50.32 -63.97
C PHE A 30 -16.33 -51.14 -65.04
N GLY A 31 -17.45 -50.60 -65.52
CA GLY A 31 -18.18 -51.16 -66.65
C GLY A 31 -17.37 -50.85 -67.89
N ASP A 32 -16.67 -51.89 -68.34
CA ASP A 32 -16.29 -52.17 -69.71
C ASP A 32 -17.29 -51.54 -70.69
N LEU A 33 -16.92 -50.42 -71.29
CA LEU A 33 -17.55 -49.95 -72.51
C LEU A 33 -16.62 -50.40 -73.61
N GLU A 34 -17.01 -51.53 -74.18
CA GLU A 34 -16.38 -52.19 -75.30
C GLU A 34 -16.05 -51.15 -76.38
N ASP A 35 -14.76 -51.12 -76.67
CA ASP A 35 -14.09 -50.45 -77.76
C ASP A 35 -14.47 -51.17 -79.06
N ASP A 36 -15.68 -50.93 -79.56
CA ASP A 36 -16.08 -51.36 -80.90
C ASP A 36 -15.50 -50.36 -81.92
N GLU A 37 -14.18 -50.46 -82.08
CA GLU A 37 -13.45 -50.08 -83.29
C GLU A 37 -13.90 -50.98 -84.45
N ASP A 38 -15.10 -50.72 -84.97
CA ASP A 38 -15.48 -51.23 -86.29
C ASP A 38 -15.09 -50.21 -87.37
N ASP A 39 -13.80 -50.34 -87.69
CA ASP A 39 -13.09 -49.92 -88.89
C ASP A 39 -13.94 -50.15 -90.16
N ILE A 40 -14.74 -49.14 -90.52
CA ILE A 40 -15.74 -49.20 -91.61
C ILE A 40 -15.12 -49.29 -93.03
N PHE A 41 -13.79 -49.43 -93.12
CA PHE A 41 -13.02 -49.57 -94.35
C PHE A 41 -12.32 -50.94 -94.49
N GLY A 42 -13.04 -52.01 -94.18
CA GLY A 42 -12.71 -53.36 -94.62
C GLY A 42 -12.77 -53.50 -96.15
N SER A 43 -11.61 -53.33 -96.79
CA SER A 43 -11.41 -53.49 -98.23
C SER A 43 -11.87 -54.87 -98.72
N LYS A 44 -12.86 -54.86 -99.61
CA LYS A 44 -13.31 -55.99 -100.44
C LYS A 44 -12.14 -56.81 -101.01
N LYS A 45 -12.11 -58.10 -100.68
CA LYS A 45 -11.64 -59.12 -101.64
C LYS A 45 -12.27 -60.49 -101.38
N VAL A 46 -13.55 -60.64 -101.72
CA VAL A 46 -14.15 -61.96 -101.95
C VAL A 46 -13.74 -62.44 -103.33
N ARG A 47 -12.96 -63.52 -103.32
CA ARG A 47 -12.58 -64.36 -104.45
C ARG A 47 -13.80 -65.21 -104.82
N THR A 48 -14.41 -64.88 -105.96
CA THR A 48 -15.21 -65.72 -106.86
C THR A 48 -15.64 -67.10 -106.33
N LYS A 49 -16.84 -67.17 -105.77
CA LYS A 49 -17.80 -68.22 -106.11
C LYS A 49 -19.12 -67.52 -106.40
N ALA A 50 -19.52 -67.57 -107.67
CA ALA A 50 -20.83 -67.15 -108.13
C ALA A 50 -21.86 -68.10 -107.52
N GLU A 51 -22.28 -67.79 -106.30
CA GLU A 51 -23.60 -68.12 -105.85
C GLU A 51 -24.43 -66.90 -106.23
N GLU A 52 -25.37 -67.07 -107.15
CA GLU A 52 -26.33 -66.03 -107.52
C GLU A 52 -26.89 -65.46 -106.22
N ALA A 53 -26.42 -64.27 -105.83
CA ALA A 53 -27.06 -63.51 -104.78
C ALA A 53 -28.48 -63.30 -105.30
N ALA A 54 -29.41 -64.09 -104.75
CA ALA A 54 -30.81 -64.00 -105.07
C ALA A 54 -31.18 -62.51 -105.07
N PRO A 55 -32.02 -62.04 -106.00
CA PRO A 55 -32.27 -60.62 -106.22
C PRO A 55 -32.58 -59.83 -104.94
N GLY A 56 -32.99 -60.47 -103.84
CA GLY A 56 -33.13 -59.87 -102.51
C GLY A 56 -31.85 -59.45 -101.76
N VAL A 57 -30.70 -60.12 -101.91
CA VAL A 57 -29.48 -59.81 -101.10
C VAL A 57 -28.73 -58.58 -101.63
N ALA A 58 -28.53 -58.50 -102.95
CA ALA A 58 -27.96 -57.30 -103.59
C ALA A 58 -28.89 -56.09 -103.42
N THR A 59 -30.21 -56.32 -103.49
CA THR A 59 -31.22 -55.29 -103.20
C THR A 59 -31.15 -54.85 -101.73
N GLY A 60 -30.95 -55.77 -100.78
CA GLY A 60 -30.75 -55.46 -99.36
C GLY A 60 -29.53 -54.56 -99.10
N MET A 61 -28.36 -54.88 -99.66
CA MET A 61 -27.16 -54.02 -99.50
C MET A 61 -27.34 -52.64 -100.14
N ILE A 62 -28.01 -52.56 -101.30
CA ILE A 62 -28.33 -51.28 -101.95
C ILE A 62 -29.29 -50.46 -101.07
N LEU A 63 -30.27 -51.10 -100.43
CA LEU A 63 -31.20 -50.44 -99.50
C LEU A 63 -30.47 -49.94 -98.24
N SER A 64 -29.61 -50.76 -97.62
CA SER A 64 -28.83 -50.33 -96.45
C SER A 64 -27.84 -49.21 -96.77
N LEU A 65 -27.20 -49.21 -97.94
CA LEU A 65 -26.34 -48.11 -98.37
C LEU A 65 -27.15 -46.85 -98.69
N ARG A 66 -28.36 -46.98 -99.25
CA ARG A 66 -29.27 -45.84 -99.46
C ARG A 66 -29.77 -45.26 -98.14
N GLU A 67 -30.11 -46.11 -97.17
CA GLU A 67 -30.50 -45.72 -95.83
C GLU A 67 -29.34 -45.05 -95.09
N SER A 68 -28.13 -45.62 -95.13
CA SER A 68 -26.92 -45.00 -94.54
C SER A 68 -26.57 -43.67 -95.22
N LEU A 69 -26.69 -43.58 -96.55
CA LEU A 69 -26.51 -42.32 -97.29
C LEU A 69 -27.57 -41.28 -96.91
N GLN A 70 -28.81 -41.72 -96.70
CA GLN A 70 -29.91 -40.87 -96.27
C GLN A 70 -29.69 -40.38 -94.83
N ASN A 71 -29.28 -41.25 -93.91
CA ASN A 71 -28.92 -40.89 -92.53
C ASN A 71 -27.75 -39.89 -92.50
N CYS A 72 -26.67 -40.15 -93.24
CA CYS A 72 -25.53 -39.23 -93.36
C CYS A 72 -25.95 -37.86 -93.92
N LYS A 73 -26.90 -37.84 -94.85
CA LYS A 73 -27.46 -36.60 -95.40
C LYS A 73 -28.30 -35.84 -94.37
N ASP A 74 -29.07 -36.55 -93.55
CA ASP A 74 -29.88 -35.97 -92.48
C ASP A 74 -28.99 -35.47 -91.33
N ASP A 75 -27.93 -36.20 -90.96
CA ASP A 75 -26.93 -35.79 -89.98
C ASP A 75 -26.14 -34.55 -90.46
N LEU A 76 -25.79 -34.49 -91.75
CA LEU A 76 -25.17 -33.31 -92.35
C LEU A 76 -26.11 -32.11 -92.28
N ALA A 77 -27.40 -32.31 -92.54
CA ALA A 77 -28.42 -31.26 -92.43
C ALA A 77 -28.59 -30.80 -90.97
N SER A 78 -28.56 -31.72 -89.99
CA SER A 78 -28.57 -31.39 -88.57
C SER A 78 -27.33 -30.59 -88.17
N SER A 79 -26.15 -31.06 -88.55
CA SER A 79 -24.87 -30.39 -88.27
C SER A 79 -24.81 -29.00 -88.89
N GLN A 80 -25.36 -28.84 -90.10
CA GLN A 80 -25.47 -27.54 -90.76
C GLN A 80 -26.43 -26.60 -90.01
N ASN A 81 -27.57 -27.11 -89.54
CA ASN A 81 -28.50 -26.34 -88.73
C ASN A 81 -27.89 -25.93 -87.38
N GLU A 82 -27.16 -26.83 -86.72
CA GLU A 82 -26.43 -26.56 -85.48
C GLU A 82 -25.35 -25.51 -85.68
N LEU A 83 -24.60 -25.59 -86.78
CA LEU A 83 -23.60 -24.59 -87.15
C LEU A 83 -24.23 -23.21 -87.38
N GLU A 84 -25.34 -23.14 -88.12
CA GLU A 84 -26.05 -21.87 -88.33
C GLU A 84 -26.67 -21.33 -87.04
N SER A 85 -27.17 -22.20 -86.15
CA SER A 85 -27.63 -21.84 -84.82
C SER A 85 -26.49 -21.28 -83.96
N ALA A 86 -25.32 -21.93 -83.96
CA ALA A 86 -24.13 -21.47 -83.24
C ALA A 86 -23.60 -20.14 -83.78
N LYS A 87 -23.62 -19.93 -85.11
CA LYS A 87 -23.28 -18.65 -85.73
C LYS A 87 -24.25 -17.55 -85.33
N ALA A 88 -25.56 -17.83 -85.35
CA ALA A 88 -26.58 -16.89 -84.92
C ALA A 88 -26.41 -16.51 -83.44
N GLU A 89 -26.06 -17.49 -82.60
CA GLU A 89 -25.75 -17.26 -81.19
C GLU A 89 -24.50 -16.40 -80.99
N ILE A 90 -23.41 -16.67 -81.72
CA ILE A 90 -22.19 -15.83 -81.69
C ILE A 90 -22.51 -14.39 -82.11
N LEU A 91 -23.32 -14.20 -83.16
CA LEU A 91 -23.74 -12.86 -83.60
C LEU A 91 -24.60 -12.16 -82.55
N LYS A 92 -25.50 -12.90 -81.88
CA LYS A 92 -26.30 -12.40 -80.77
C LYS A 92 -25.40 -11.94 -79.62
N TRP A 93 -24.43 -12.75 -79.20
CA TRP A 93 -23.48 -12.38 -78.14
C TRP A 93 -22.61 -11.17 -78.54
N LYS A 94 -22.09 -11.13 -79.77
CA LYS A 94 -21.34 -9.98 -80.29
C LYS A 94 -22.16 -8.69 -80.24
N SER A 95 -23.43 -8.76 -80.63
CA SER A 95 -24.34 -7.61 -80.60
C SER A 95 -24.64 -7.16 -79.17
N ALA A 96 -24.83 -8.11 -78.24
CA ALA A 96 -25.04 -7.82 -76.83
C ALA A 96 -23.84 -7.07 -76.22
N PHE A 97 -22.63 -7.56 -76.45
CA PHE A 97 -21.40 -6.94 -75.94
C PHE A 97 -21.11 -5.57 -76.57
N GLN A 98 -21.46 -5.36 -77.85
CA GLN A 98 -21.29 -4.05 -78.50
C GLN A 98 -22.17 -2.94 -77.90
N ASN A 99 -23.30 -3.31 -77.30
CA ASN A 99 -24.22 -2.37 -76.68
C ASN A 99 -23.91 -2.13 -75.19
N GLU A 100 -22.91 -2.82 -74.62
CA GLU A 100 -22.56 -2.69 -73.21
C GLU A 100 -21.50 -1.62 -72.95
N SER A 101 -21.72 -0.84 -71.89
CA SER A 101 -20.93 0.35 -71.53
C SER A 101 -19.47 0.09 -71.13
N PHE A 102 -19.09 -1.17 -70.87
CA PHE A 102 -17.75 -1.52 -70.40
C PHE A 102 -16.73 -1.68 -71.54
N ILE A 103 -17.17 -1.67 -72.80
CA ILE A 103 -16.29 -1.70 -73.98
C ILE A 103 -16.09 -0.27 -74.48
N PRO A 104 -14.87 0.30 -74.43
CA PRO A 104 -14.61 1.65 -74.93
C PRO A 104 -14.97 1.76 -76.42
N ALA A 105 -15.65 2.87 -76.77
CA ALA A 105 -16.11 3.11 -78.14
C ALA A 105 -14.98 2.93 -79.17
N GLY A 106 -15.18 1.99 -80.11
CA GLY A 106 -14.25 1.73 -81.21
C GLY A 106 -13.20 0.64 -80.98
N LYS A 107 -13.19 -0.08 -79.84
CA LYS A 107 -12.32 -1.25 -79.64
C LYS A 107 -13.09 -2.56 -79.83
N SER A 108 -12.46 -3.54 -80.49
CA SER A 108 -12.94 -4.91 -80.58
C SER A 108 -12.98 -5.56 -79.18
N PRO A 109 -14.05 -6.29 -78.80
CA PRO A 109 -14.09 -7.06 -77.56
C PRO A 109 -13.04 -8.18 -77.62
N GLU A 110 -11.86 -7.95 -77.05
CA GLU A 110 -10.84 -9.00 -76.96
C GLU A 110 -11.26 -10.02 -75.88
N PRO A 111 -11.24 -11.34 -76.15
CA PRO A 111 -11.74 -12.35 -75.22
C PRO A 111 -11.12 -12.28 -73.81
N ARG A 112 -9.83 -11.94 -73.71
CA ARG A 112 -9.16 -11.76 -72.40
C ARG A 112 -9.76 -10.63 -71.57
N PHE A 113 -10.03 -9.48 -72.20
CA PHE A 113 -10.61 -8.34 -71.51
C PHE A 113 -12.01 -8.65 -70.96
N LEU A 114 -12.82 -9.40 -71.72
CA LEU A 114 -14.13 -9.88 -71.28
C LEU A 114 -14.02 -10.83 -70.08
N ILE A 115 -13.08 -11.78 -70.13
CA ILE A 115 -12.84 -12.74 -69.05
C ILE A 115 -12.40 -12.01 -67.78
N ASP A 116 -11.43 -11.08 -67.89
CA ASP A 116 -10.95 -10.29 -66.75
C ASP A 116 -12.06 -9.41 -66.15
N TYR A 117 -12.88 -8.79 -67.01
CA TYR A 117 -14.04 -8.01 -66.56
C TYR A 117 -15.06 -8.86 -65.82
N ILE A 118 -15.42 -10.03 -66.35
CA ILE A 118 -16.32 -10.99 -65.69
C ILE A 118 -15.72 -11.47 -64.36
N GLN A 119 -14.42 -11.73 -64.30
CA GLN A 119 -13.75 -12.15 -63.09
C GLN A 119 -13.74 -11.05 -62.02
N ASN A 120 -13.52 -9.79 -62.42
CA ASN A 120 -13.60 -8.62 -61.57
C ASN A 120 -15.03 -8.34 -61.10
N LEU A 121 -16.02 -8.50 -61.98
CA LEU A 121 -17.43 -8.42 -61.58
C LEU A 121 -17.76 -9.48 -60.54
N LYS A 122 -17.35 -10.74 -60.76
CA LYS A 122 -17.56 -11.84 -59.81
C LYS A 122 -16.85 -11.59 -58.47
N SER A 123 -15.66 -10.97 -58.46
CA SER A 123 -14.98 -10.64 -57.21
C SER A 123 -15.67 -9.47 -56.49
N SER A 124 -16.12 -8.46 -57.23
CA SER A 124 -16.91 -7.35 -56.68
C SER A 124 -18.25 -7.82 -56.10
N GLU A 125 -18.93 -8.75 -56.78
CA GLU A 125 -20.18 -9.35 -56.34
C GLU A 125 -19.97 -10.12 -55.02
N ARG A 126 -18.89 -10.92 -54.94
CA ARG A 126 -18.50 -11.61 -53.71
C ARG A 126 -18.20 -10.64 -52.57
N SER A 127 -17.45 -9.57 -52.85
CA SER A 127 -17.13 -8.55 -51.85
C SER A 127 -18.37 -7.81 -51.35
N LEU A 128 -19.30 -7.42 -52.24
CA LEU A 128 -20.56 -6.78 -51.85
C LEU A 128 -21.45 -7.71 -51.03
N LYS A 129 -21.52 -9.01 -51.39
CA LYS A 129 -22.23 -10.02 -50.59
C LYS A 129 -21.66 -10.16 -49.19
N GLU A 130 -20.33 -10.15 -49.05
CA GLU A 130 -19.67 -10.19 -47.74
C GLU A 130 -19.96 -8.93 -46.91
N GLN A 131 -19.89 -7.74 -47.52
CA GLN A 131 -20.25 -6.49 -46.84
C GLN A 131 -21.71 -6.45 -46.41
N LEU A 132 -22.62 -6.96 -47.24
CA LEU A 132 -24.05 -7.10 -46.90
C LEU A 132 -24.22 -8.00 -45.68
N GLU A 133 -23.52 -9.13 -45.64
CA GLU A 133 -23.62 -10.07 -44.52
C GLU A 133 -23.03 -9.49 -43.22
N ILE A 134 -21.93 -8.74 -43.31
CA ILE A 134 -21.38 -7.98 -42.18
C ILE A 134 -22.38 -6.91 -41.70
N ALA A 135 -23.01 -6.18 -42.63
CA ALA A 135 -24.00 -5.17 -42.30
C ALA A 135 -25.22 -5.78 -41.60
N LYS A 136 -25.74 -6.91 -42.10
CA LYS A 136 -26.83 -7.66 -41.46
C LYS A 136 -26.48 -8.15 -40.06
N ARG A 137 -25.26 -8.68 -39.86
CA ARG A 137 -24.79 -9.08 -38.53
C ARG A 137 -24.68 -7.89 -37.57
N LYS A 138 -24.22 -6.73 -38.05
CA LYS A 138 -24.17 -5.48 -37.26
C LYS A 138 -25.56 -4.97 -36.91
N GLU A 139 -26.49 -4.98 -37.87
CA GLU A 139 -27.89 -4.60 -37.65
C GLU A 139 -28.55 -5.49 -36.59
N ALA A 140 -28.39 -6.81 -36.69
CA ALA A 140 -28.88 -7.75 -35.69
C ALA A 140 -28.30 -7.48 -34.30
N SER A 141 -27.01 -7.17 -34.21
CA SER A 141 -26.38 -6.76 -32.94
C SER A 141 -27.00 -5.48 -32.37
N TYR A 142 -27.27 -4.47 -33.21
CA TYR A 142 -27.91 -3.24 -32.76
C TYR A 142 -29.35 -3.45 -32.30
N ILE A 143 -30.12 -4.32 -32.96
CA ILE A 143 -31.48 -4.66 -32.53
C ILE A 143 -31.47 -5.25 -31.11
N VAL A 144 -30.56 -6.20 -30.84
CA VAL A 144 -30.42 -6.81 -29.51
C VAL A 144 -29.99 -5.78 -28.47
N GLN A 145 -29.01 -4.93 -28.79
CA GLN A 145 -28.56 -3.87 -27.88
C GLN A 145 -29.66 -2.84 -27.60
N TYR A 146 -30.46 -2.49 -28.60
CA TYR A 146 -31.58 -1.57 -28.45
C TYR A 146 -32.66 -2.17 -27.55
N ALA A 147 -33.03 -3.43 -27.77
CA ALA A 147 -33.99 -4.14 -26.92
C ALA A 147 -33.51 -4.21 -25.46
N LYS A 148 -32.22 -4.48 -25.22
CA LYS A 148 -31.64 -4.48 -23.86
C LYS A 148 -31.71 -3.10 -23.21
N ARG A 149 -31.34 -2.04 -23.92
CA ARG A 149 -31.45 -0.66 -23.43
C ARG A 149 -32.90 -0.26 -23.13
N GLU A 150 -33.84 -0.71 -23.95
CA GLU A 150 -35.26 -0.45 -23.74
C GLU A 150 -35.80 -1.17 -22.50
N GLN A 151 -35.36 -2.41 -22.26
CA GLN A 151 -35.63 -3.13 -21.02
C GLN A 151 -35.06 -2.40 -19.80
N GLU A 152 -33.78 -2.01 -19.83
CA GLU A 152 -33.14 -1.26 -18.74
C GLU A 152 -33.89 0.06 -18.44
N MET A 153 -34.32 0.78 -19.49
CA MET A 153 -35.14 1.98 -19.33
C MET A 153 -36.50 1.68 -18.68
N ALA A 154 -37.13 0.55 -19.01
CA ALA A 154 -38.41 0.14 -18.40
C ALA A 154 -38.25 -0.22 -16.92
N GLU A 155 -37.18 -0.94 -16.57
CA GLU A 155 -36.81 -1.29 -15.19
C GLU A 155 -36.56 -0.03 -14.35
N LEU A 156 -35.74 0.90 -14.87
CA LEU A 156 -35.49 2.20 -14.20
C LEU A 156 -36.78 3.02 -14.03
N LYS A 157 -37.65 3.06 -15.04
CA LYS A 157 -38.97 3.71 -14.93
C LYS A 157 -39.86 3.05 -13.87
N SER A 158 -39.77 1.73 -13.68
CA SER A 158 -40.48 1.03 -12.61
C SER A 158 -39.92 1.40 -11.24
N ALA A 159 -38.61 1.31 -11.06
CA ALA A 159 -37.94 1.67 -9.81
C ALA A 159 -38.25 3.12 -9.39
N VAL A 160 -38.28 4.06 -10.33
CA VAL A 160 -38.68 5.45 -10.05
C VAL A 160 -40.15 5.54 -9.60
N ARG A 161 -41.07 4.79 -10.22
CA ARG A 161 -42.48 4.76 -9.78
C ARG A 161 -42.61 4.17 -8.38
N ASP A 162 -41.85 3.13 -8.07
CA ASP A 162 -41.86 2.47 -6.76
C ASP A 162 -41.26 3.37 -5.67
N LEU A 163 -40.11 4.02 -5.93
CA LEU A 163 -39.56 5.00 -5.00
C LEU A 163 -40.51 6.19 -4.78
N LYS A 164 -41.17 6.66 -5.86
CA LYS A 164 -42.17 7.72 -5.76
C LYS A 164 -43.42 7.28 -4.99
N SER A 165 -43.77 6.00 -5.01
CA SER A 165 -44.88 5.47 -4.21
C SER A 165 -44.49 5.32 -2.74
N GLN A 166 -43.26 4.87 -2.44
CA GLN A 166 -42.70 4.81 -1.09
C GLN A 166 -42.56 6.19 -0.44
N LEU A 167 -42.20 7.21 -1.22
CA LEU A 167 -42.07 8.58 -0.72
C LEU A 167 -43.43 9.24 -0.42
N LYS A 168 -44.54 8.72 -0.97
CA LYS A 168 -45.86 9.20 -0.61
C LYS A 168 -46.25 8.59 0.73
N PRO A 169 -46.49 9.39 1.79
CA PRO A 169 -47.06 8.86 3.02
C PRO A 169 -48.39 8.16 2.68
N ALA A 170 -48.57 6.93 3.17
CA ALA A 170 -49.69 6.05 2.80
C ALA A 170 -51.08 6.65 3.10
N SER A 171 -51.19 7.69 3.93
CA SER A 171 -52.43 8.43 4.15
C SER A 171 -52.19 9.93 4.42
N MET A 172 -53.19 10.77 4.08
CA MET A 172 -53.21 12.19 4.47
C MET A 172 -53.14 12.38 5.99
N GLN A 173 -53.62 11.40 6.76
CA GLN A 173 -53.52 11.37 8.21
C GLN A 173 -52.07 11.17 8.67
N ALA A 174 -51.32 10.24 8.08
CA ALA A 174 -49.88 10.09 8.34
C ALA A 174 -49.10 11.37 7.99
N ARG A 175 -49.50 12.08 6.93
CA ARG A 175 -48.92 13.40 6.60
C ARG A 175 -49.22 14.45 7.67
N ARG A 176 -50.43 14.48 8.25
CA ARG A 176 -50.78 15.37 9.37
C ARG A 176 -50.06 14.99 10.66
N LEU A 177 -49.97 13.70 10.98
CA LEU A 177 -49.31 13.22 12.20
C LEU A 177 -47.79 13.43 12.15
N LEU A 178 -47.15 13.30 10.98
CA LEU A 178 -45.72 13.62 10.80
C LEU A 178 -45.44 15.14 10.81
N LEU A 179 -46.46 15.97 10.58
CA LEU A 179 -46.40 17.42 10.71
C LEU A 179 -46.86 17.92 12.09
N ASP A 180 -47.30 17.01 12.98
CA ASP A 180 -47.69 17.33 14.35
C ASP A 180 -46.44 17.32 15.25
N PRO A 181 -46.05 18.47 15.83
CA PRO A 181 -44.88 18.55 16.70
C PRO A 181 -44.93 17.59 17.90
N ALA A 182 -46.11 17.33 18.48
CA ALA A 182 -46.24 16.44 19.63
C ALA A 182 -45.98 14.98 19.26
N ILE A 183 -46.35 14.58 18.04
CA ILE A 183 -46.11 13.23 17.54
C ILE A 183 -44.65 13.06 17.13
N HIS A 184 -44.04 14.09 16.53
CA HIS A 184 -42.61 14.09 16.25
C HIS A 184 -41.79 13.91 17.54
N GLU A 185 -42.21 14.54 18.64
CA GLU A 185 -41.57 14.42 19.94
C GLU A 185 -41.71 12.98 20.51
N GLU A 186 -42.88 12.37 20.46
CA GLU A 186 -43.06 10.97 20.90
C GLU A 186 -42.28 9.97 20.01
N PHE A 187 -42.24 10.17 18.69
CA PHE A 187 -41.42 9.36 17.81
C PHE A 187 -39.93 9.51 18.11
N SER A 188 -39.47 10.73 18.39
CA SER A 188 -38.09 10.99 18.79
C SER A 188 -37.77 10.33 20.13
N ARG A 189 -38.69 10.39 21.10
CA ARG A 189 -38.57 9.72 22.40
C ARG A 189 -38.50 8.19 22.24
N LEU A 190 -39.39 7.61 21.43
CA LEU A 190 -39.40 6.17 21.15
C LEU A 190 -38.13 5.73 20.42
N LYS A 191 -37.66 6.51 19.45
CA LYS A 191 -36.40 6.25 18.75
C LYS A 191 -35.22 6.25 19.72
N ASN A 192 -35.11 7.26 20.58
CA ASN A 192 -34.06 7.34 21.61
C ASN A 192 -34.14 6.15 22.59
N LEU A 193 -35.35 5.75 22.99
CA LEU A 193 -35.54 4.59 23.86
C LEU A 193 -35.11 3.28 23.18
N VAL A 194 -35.39 3.11 21.88
CA VAL A 194 -34.92 1.96 21.10
C VAL A 194 -33.39 1.95 21.03
N GLU A 195 -32.77 3.08 20.68
CA GLU A 195 -31.30 3.21 20.63
C GLU A 195 -30.65 2.91 21.99
N GLU A 196 -31.26 3.37 23.09
CA GLU A 196 -30.80 3.06 24.45
C GLU A 196 -30.90 1.56 24.77
N LYS A 197 -32.01 0.91 24.40
CA LYS A 197 -32.18 -0.53 24.60
C LYS A 197 -31.23 -1.35 23.73
N ASP A 198 -30.99 -0.96 22.48
CA ASP A 198 -30.01 -1.63 21.60
C ASP A 198 -28.59 -1.52 22.17
N LYS A 199 -28.23 -0.35 22.71
CA LYS A 199 -26.97 -0.19 23.44
C LYS A 199 -26.91 -1.13 24.64
N LYS A 200 -27.99 -1.26 25.42
CA LYS A 200 -28.08 -2.18 26.56
C LYS A 200 -27.93 -3.64 26.14
N VAL A 201 -28.57 -4.03 25.03
CA VAL A 201 -28.44 -5.37 24.46
C VAL A 201 -27.00 -5.62 24.06
N LYS A 202 -26.34 -4.67 23.39
CA LYS A 202 -24.93 -4.78 23.03
C LYS A 202 -24.03 -4.90 24.25
N GLU A 203 -24.23 -4.08 25.28
CA GLU A 203 -23.51 -4.18 26.57
C GLU A 203 -23.67 -5.57 27.21
N LEU A 204 -24.89 -6.11 27.25
CA LEU A 204 -25.17 -7.44 27.78
C LEU A 204 -24.56 -8.55 26.91
N GLN A 205 -24.58 -8.39 25.59
CA GLN A 205 -23.94 -9.32 24.64
C GLN A 205 -22.42 -9.33 24.82
N ASP A 206 -21.81 -8.15 24.99
CA ASP A 206 -20.39 -8.00 25.25
C ASP A 206 -20.03 -8.59 26.62
N SER A 207 -20.86 -8.37 27.65
CA SER A 207 -20.71 -8.99 28.97
C SER A 207 -20.87 -10.51 28.93
N LEU A 208 -21.79 -11.04 28.13
CA LEU A 208 -21.95 -12.48 27.92
C LEU A 208 -20.73 -13.04 27.19
N THR A 209 -20.22 -12.32 26.18
CA THR A 209 -19.00 -12.69 25.46
C THR A 209 -17.80 -12.72 26.41
N ALA A 210 -17.69 -11.73 27.30
CA ALA A 210 -16.70 -11.70 28.37
C ALA A 210 -16.90 -12.83 29.39
N PHE A 211 -18.13 -13.27 29.66
CA PHE A 211 -18.40 -14.42 30.53
C PHE A 211 -18.05 -15.76 29.84
N THR A 212 -18.26 -15.87 28.53
CA THR A 212 -17.83 -17.03 27.72
C THR A 212 -16.33 -17.03 27.41
N PHE A 213 -15.62 -15.94 27.74
CA PHE A 213 -14.18 -15.87 27.65
C PHE A 213 -13.57 -16.95 28.54
N THR A 214 -12.98 -17.95 27.91
CA THR A 214 -12.28 -19.01 28.60
C THR A 214 -10.77 -18.78 28.44
N PRO A 215 -9.97 -18.82 29.52
CA PRO A 215 -8.51 -18.68 29.45
C PRO A 215 -7.84 -19.69 28.50
N LEU A 216 -8.54 -20.80 28.21
CA LEU A 216 -8.09 -21.88 27.34
C LEU A 216 -8.39 -21.66 25.84
N SER A 217 -9.27 -20.72 25.50
CA SER A 217 -9.57 -20.37 24.10
C SER A 217 -8.37 -19.70 23.45
N LEU A 218 -8.23 -19.79 22.12
CA LEU A 218 -7.08 -19.18 21.41
C LEU A 218 -6.95 -17.67 21.70
N LYS A 219 -8.07 -16.94 21.66
CA LYS A 219 -8.12 -15.51 22.02
C LYS A 219 -7.82 -15.28 23.50
N GLY A 220 -8.26 -16.20 24.37
CA GLY A 220 -7.98 -16.14 25.80
C GLY A 220 -6.51 -16.34 26.15
N LYS A 221 -5.86 -17.31 25.51
CA LYS A 221 -4.41 -17.55 25.66
C LYS A 221 -3.59 -16.35 25.22
N MET A 222 -3.88 -15.77 24.05
CA MET A 222 -3.18 -14.58 23.56
C MET A 222 -3.36 -13.37 24.50
N LEU A 223 -4.56 -13.17 25.04
CA LEU A 223 -4.80 -12.08 25.99
C LEU A 223 -4.05 -12.31 27.31
N MET A 224 -4.05 -13.55 27.82
CA MET A 224 -3.32 -13.91 29.04
C MET A 224 -1.81 -13.75 28.87
N GLU A 225 -1.25 -14.12 27.72
CA GLU A 225 0.16 -13.91 27.38
C GLU A 225 0.50 -12.41 27.29
N LYS A 226 -0.40 -11.60 26.72
CA LYS A 226 -0.26 -10.14 26.71
C LYS A 226 -0.37 -9.52 28.10
N CYS A 227 -1.27 -10.00 28.95
CA CYS A 227 -1.36 -9.54 30.33
C CYS A 227 -0.10 -9.91 31.12
N LYS A 228 0.45 -11.12 30.91
CA LYS A 228 1.68 -11.58 31.57
C LYS A 228 2.87 -10.71 31.17
N THR A 229 3.04 -10.44 29.88
CA THR A 229 4.12 -9.58 29.37
C THR A 229 3.99 -8.14 29.86
N LEU A 230 2.79 -7.56 29.86
CA LEU A 230 2.56 -6.22 30.42
C LEU A 230 2.81 -6.16 31.93
N GLN A 231 2.53 -7.25 32.65
CA GLN A 231 2.81 -7.32 34.08
C GLN A 231 4.32 -7.40 34.35
N GLU A 232 5.04 -8.22 33.60
CA GLU A 232 6.52 -8.30 33.65
C GLU A 232 7.15 -6.93 33.34
N GLU A 233 6.66 -6.21 32.33
CA GLU A 233 7.15 -4.86 31.98
C GLU A 233 6.87 -3.84 33.10
N ASN A 234 5.69 -3.88 33.72
CA ASN A 234 5.37 -2.99 34.84
C ASN A 234 6.21 -3.28 36.08
N GLU A 235 6.48 -4.55 36.37
CA GLU A 235 7.38 -4.96 37.46
C GLU A 235 8.80 -4.47 37.21
N GLU A 236 9.30 -4.56 35.97
CA GLU A 236 10.60 -4.03 35.57
C GLU A 236 10.66 -2.49 35.71
N ILE A 237 9.63 -1.76 35.26
CA ILE A 237 9.55 -0.30 35.44
C ILE A 237 9.55 0.07 36.93
N GLY A 238 8.80 -0.68 37.75
CA GLY A 238 8.77 -0.51 39.20
C GLY A 238 10.13 -0.77 39.84
N HIS A 239 10.84 -1.81 39.40
CA HIS A 239 12.19 -2.12 39.83
C HIS A 239 13.16 -0.99 39.49
N GLN A 240 13.17 -0.52 38.23
CA GLN A 240 14.04 0.57 37.79
C GLN A 240 13.76 1.88 38.54
N ALA A 241 12.50 2.20 38.82
CA ALA A 241 12.15 3.39 39.60
C ALA A 241 12.63 3.29 41.06
N ALA A 242 12.49 2.11 41.68
CA ALA A 242 12.96 1.86 43.03
C ALA A 242 14.50 1.90 43.11
N GLU A 243 15.18 1.25 42.17
CA GLU A 243 16.63 1.23 42.06
C GLU A 243 17.21 2.63 41.83
N GLY A 244 16.59 3.43 40.95
CA GLY A 244 16.98 4.82 40.71
C GLY A 244 16.92 5.68 41.97
N LYS A 245 15.84 5.57 42.74
CA LYS A 245 15.69 6.30 44.01
C LYS A 245 16.69 5.84 45.08
N ILE A 246 16.97 4.54 45.15
CA ILE A 246 17.98 3.98 46.05
C ILE A 246 19.38 4.50 45.67
N HIS A 247 19.72 4.50 44.38
CA HIS A 247 21.01 5.00 43.90
C HIS A 247 21.20 6.49 44.21
N GLU A 248 20.18 7.33 43.99
CA GLU A 248 20.21 8.76 44.33
C GLU A 248 20.43 8.98 45.84
N LEU A 249 19.70 8.25 46.68
CA LEU A 249 19.85 8.33 48.14
C LEU A 249 21.24 7.86 48.59
N ALA A 250 21.80 6.82 47.96
CA ALA A 250 23.15 6.34 48.23
C ALA A 250 24.22 7.40 47.90
N MET A 251 24.08 8.09 46.77
CA MET A 251 24.96 9.22 46.41
C MET A 251 24.87 10.36 47.43
N LYS A 252 23.65 10.78 47.80
CA LYS A 252 23.43 11.81 48.82
C LYS A 252 24.03 11.42 50.17
N LEU A 253 23.88 10.16 50.59
CA LEU A 253 24.46 9.63 51.82
C LEU A 253 25.99 9.66 51.78
N SER A 254 26.60 9.26 50.67
CA SER A 254 28.06 9.31 50.49
C SER A 254 28.60 10.74 50.57
N MET A 255 27.95 11.68 49.90
CA MET A 255 28.28 13.10 49.96
C MET A 255 28.19 13.64 51.40
N GLN A 256 27.11 13.32 52.12
CA GLN A 256 26.94 13.72 53.51
C GLN A 256 28.00 13.12 54.45
N LYS A 257 28.42 11.86 54.22
CA LYS A 257 29.54 11.27 54.97
C LYS A 257 30.84 12.03 54.74
N SER A 258 31.12 12.43 53.49
CA SER A 258 32.30 13.23 53.17
C SER A 258 32.26 14.62 53.82
N GLN A 259 31.13 15.31 53.77
CA GLN A 259 30.94 16.61 54.44
C GLN A 259 31.12 16.50 55.96
N ASN A 260 30.58 15.47 56.59
CA ASN A 260 30.77 15.21 58.02
C ASN A 260 32.24 14.90 58.36
N ALA A 261 32.96 14.18 57.49
CA ALA A 261 34.38 13.91 57.69
C ALA A 261 35.21 15.20 57.62
N GLU A 262 34.89 16.09 56.68
CA GLU A 262 35.57 17.39 56.56
C GLU A 262 35.28 18.29 57.78
N LEU A 263 34.02 18.36 58.24
CA LEU A 263 33.68 19.11 59.46
C LEU A 263 34.43 18.58 60.68
N ARG A 264 34.52 17.26 60.85
CA ARG A 264 35.31 16.64 61.94
C ARG A 264 36.78 17.03 61.85
N LYS A 265 37.36 17.03 60.65
CA LYS A 265 38.75 17.45 60.41
C LYS A 265 38.96 18.94 60.73
N GLN A 266 38.01 19.80 60.38
CA GLN A 266 38.06 21.22 60.72
C GLN A 266 38.00 21.45 62.24
N PHE A 267 37.10 20.78 62.94
CA PHE A 267 37.04 20.85 64.41
C PHE A 267 38.32 20.36 65.06
N GLU A 268 38.88 19.25 64.59
CA GLU A 268 40.17 18.74 65.07
C GLU A 268 41.29 19.78 64.88
N GLY A 269 41.32 20.46 63.73
CA GLY A 269 42.25 21.56 63.49
C GLY A 269 42.06 22.73 64.47
N LEU A 270 40.81 23.14 64.72
CA LEU A 270 40.50 24.20 65.68
C LEU A 270 40.88 23.82 67.12
N TYR A 271 40.67 22.58 67.53
CA TYR A 271 41.09 22.11 68.85
C TYR A 271 42.60 22.22 69.03
N LYS A 272 43.39 21.83 68.02
CA LYS A 272 44.85 21.99 68.05
C LYS A 272 45.29 23.44 68.15
N HIS A 273 44.69 24.33 67.34
CA HIS A 273 44.96 25.76 67.45
C HIS A 273 44.62 26.34 68.82
N MET A 274 43.52 25.88 69.44
CA MET A 274 43.13 26.31 70.79
C MET A 274 44.12 25.82 71.84
N GLU A 275 44.61 24.59 71.72
CA GLU A 275 45.66 24.04 72.58
C GLU A 275 46.97 24.82 72.45
N GLU A 276 47.41 25.12 71.22
CA GLU A 276 48.57 25.98 70.94
C GLU A 276 48.43 27.36 71.59
N LEU A 277 47.27 28.00 71.41
CA LEU A 277 47.00 29.31 72.01
C LEU A 277 46.96 29.25 73.54
N THR A 278 46.43 28.16 74.12
CA THR A 278 46.43 27.95 75.58
C THR A 278 47.86 27.84 76.10
N ASN A 279 48.71 27.06 75.43
CA ASN A 279 50.14 26.94 75.76
C ASN A 279 50.88 28.28 75.62
N ASP A 280 50.55 29.09 74.61
CA ASP A 280 51.12 30.43 74.43
C ASP A 280 50.72 31.37 75.58
N VAL A 281 49.46 31.31 76.03
CA VAL A 281 48.96 32.07 77.18
C VAL A 281 49.64 31.63 78.47
N GLU A 282 49.83 30.34 78.69
CA GLU A 282 50.56 29.82 79.86
C GLU A 282 52.02 30.33 79.88
N ARG A 283 52.74 30.23 78.75
CA ARG A 283 54.11 30.75 78.62
C ARG A 283 54.19 32.27 78.81
N SER A 284 53.19 33.01 78.29
CA SER A 284 53.07 34.45 78.50
C SER A 284 52.85 34.78 79.98
N ASN A 285 51.95 34.05 80.66
CA ASN A 285 51.69 34.21 82.09
C ASN A 285 52.93 33.92 82.94
N GLU A 286 53.69 32.86 82.63
CA GLU A 286 54.98 32.57 83.28
C GLU A 286 55.96 33.75 83.12
N THR A 287 56.05 34.32 81.91
CA THR A 287 56.92 35.48 81.64
C THR A 287 56.48 36.71 82.45
N VAL A 288 55.17 36.95 82.57
CA VAL A 288 54.61 38.04 83.39
C VAL A 288 54.99 37.88 84.86
N ILE A 289 54.90 36.66 85.43
CA ILE A 289 55.30 36.40 86.82
C ILE A 289 56.79 36.71 87.02
N ILE A 290 57.66 36.25 86.11
CA ILE A 290 59.10 36.55 86.18
C ILE A 290 59.38 38.06 86.12
N LEU A 291 58.64 38.80 85.27
CA LEU A 291 58.77 40.25 85.17
C LEU A 291 58.26 40.95 86.44
N GLN A 292 57.20 40.45 87.07
CA GLN A 292 56.71 40.95 88.36
C GLN A 292 57.74 40.74 89.48
N ASP A 293 58.35 39.56 89.57
CA ASP A 293 59.40 39.27 90.56
C ASP A 293 60.61 40.20 90.38
N LYS A 294 61.05 40.40 89.13
CA LYS A 294 62.14 41.34 88.82
C LYS A 294 61.77 42.78 89.15
N LEU A 295 60.52 43.19 88.92
CA LEU A 295 60.05 44.52 89.27
C LEU A 295 60.08 44.71 90.79
N GLU A 296 59.60 43.72 91.56
CA GLU A 296 59.64 43.76 93.02
C GLU A 296 61.07 43.79 93.57
N GLU A 297 62.00 43.05 92.95
CA GLU A 297 63.43 43.13 93.28
C GLU A 297 64.00 44.53 93.02
N LYS A 298 63.68 45.13 91.86
CA LYS A 298 64.10 46.49 91.51
C LYS A 298 63.49 47.53 92.43
N ASP A 299 62.23 47.37 92.84
CA ASP A 299 61.56 48.23 93.80
C ASP A 299 62.22 48.15 95.18
N LYS A 300 62.59 46.93 95.64
CA LYS A 300 63.37 46.73 96.87
C LYS A 300 64.76 47.38 96.79
N GLU A 301 65.42 47.28 95.64
CA GLU A 301 66.72 47.92 95.38
C GLU A 301 66.60 49.44 95.37
N LEU A 302 65.56 49.99 94.72
CA LEU A 302 65.22 51.41 94.73
C LEU A 302 64.98 51.93 96.15
N GLU A 303 64.18 51.24 96.96
CA GLU A 303 63.95 51.63 98.36
C GLU A 303 65.24 51.55 99.19
N ARG A 304 66.13 50.57 98.93
CA ARG A 304 67.45 50.50 99.57
C ARG A 304 68.35 51.68 99.19
N VAL A 305 68.42 52.02 97.90
CA VAL A 305 69.19 53.18 97.40
C VAL A 305 68.62 54.48 97.95
N LYS A 306 67.30 54.62 97.96
CA LYS A 306 66.59 55.77 98.52
C LYS A 306 66.89 55.96 100.00
N LYS A 307 66.83 54.88 100.80
CA LYS A 307 67.23 54.90 102.21
C LYS A 307 68.72 55.22 102.40
N GLY A 308 69.59 54.71 101.52
CA GLY A 308 71.01 55.06 101.50
C GLY A 308 71.28 56.53 101.15
N MET A 309 70.53 57.10 100.20
CA MET A 309 70.54 58.54 99.92
C MET A 309 70.03 59.34 101.12
N GLU A 310 69.01 58.87 101.83
CA GLU A 310 68.51 59.50 103.06
C GLU A 310 69.58 59.53 104.15
N VAL A 311 70.37 58.46 104.30
CA VAL A 311 71.51 58.39 105.23
C VAL A 311 72.68 59.27 104.79
N VAL A 312 72.99 59.35 103.48
CA VAL A 312 74.02 60.27 102.97
C VAL A 312 73.56 61.72 103.08
N VAL A 313 72.27 62.01 102.91
CA VAL A 313 71.69 63.33 103.17
C VAL A 313 71.73 63.65 104.66
N SER A 314 71.51 62.68 105.56
CA SER A 314 71.69 62.88 107.01
C SER A 314 73.16 63.00 107.43
N ASP A 315 74.10 62.28 106.80
CA ASP A 315 75.55 62.41 107.05
C ASP A 315 76.12 63.71 106.46
N VAL A 316 75.49 64.26 105.40
CA VAL A 316 75.78 65.60 104.87
C VAL A 316 75.10 66.68 105.71
N ALA A 317 73.94 66.41 106.32
CA ALA A 317 73.25 67.33 107.22
C ALA A 317 73.87 67.37 108.63
N GLU A 318 74.43 66.27 109.15
CA GLU A 318 75.14 66.22 110.44
C GLU A 318 76.59 66.75 110.37
N LYS A 319 77.02 67.23 109.19
CA LYS A 319 78.16 68.14 109.02
C LYS A 319 77.71 69.50 108.48
N LYS A 320 76.74 70.15 109.14
CA LYS A 320 76.68 71.61 109.36
C LYS A 320 75.32 72.00 109.94
N ASP A 321 75.29 72.09 111.26
CA ASP A 321 74.58 73.14 111.99
C ASP A 321 75.47 73.36 113.22
N ASP A 322 76.30 74.39 113.28
CA ASP A 322 75.88 75.78 113.47
C ASP A 322 76.50 76.75 112.44
N GLY A 323 76.00 77.99 112.44
CA GLY A 323 76.33 79.10 111.52
C GLY A 323 77.81 79.36 111.19
N GLU A 324 78.15 80.18 110.21
CA GLU A 324 77.41 81.17 109.42
C GLU A 324 77.92 81.06 107.97
N ASP A 325 77.04 81.00 106.97
CA ASP A 325 76.96 82.04 105.93
C ASP A 325 75.94 81.65 104.85
N LYS A 326 75.21 82.64 104.34
CA LYS A 326 74.22 82.47 103.26
C LYS A 326 74.94 82.23 101.93
N ASP A 327 74.90 81.01 101.43
CA ASP A 327 75.43 80.69 100.10
C ASP A 327 74.29 80.54 99.05
N PRO A 328 74.30 81.30 97.95
CA PRO A 328 73.20 81.40 96.98
C PRO A 328 72.93 80.13 96.16
N LYS A 329 73.74 79.06 96.33
CA LYS A 329 73.55 77.76 95.67
C LYS A 329 72.39 76.95 96.23
N TYR A 330 72.02 77.15 97.50
CA TYR A 330 70.87 76.47 98.10
C TYR A 330 69.54 76.93 97.47
N SER A 331 69.46 78.19 97.04
CA SER A 331 68.31 78.68 96.27
C SER A 331 68.20 78.00 94.91
N ALA A 332 69.32 77.74 94.22
CA ALA A 332 69.30 77.11 92.89
C ALA A 332 68.93 75.62 92.94
N LEU A 333 69.32 74.91 94.01
CA LEU A 333 68.93 73.51 94.23
C LEU A 333 67.44 73.38 94.59
N GLN A 334 66.90 74.32 95.37
CA GLN A 334 65.46 74.36 95.67
C GLN A 334 64.63 74.63 94.40
N THR A 335 65.12 75.48 93.49
CA THR A 335 64.47 75.75 92.20
C THR A 335 64.53 74.55 91.25
N MET A 336 65.66 73.82 91.19
CA MET A 336 65.73 72.60 90.37
C MET A 336 64.86 71.47 90.93
N PHE A 337 64.76 71.33 92.25
CA PHE A 337 63.90 70.32 92.87
C PHE A 337 62.41 70.59 92.61
N THR A 338 62.00 71.86 92.57
CA THR A 338 60.63 72.25 92.20
C THR A 338 60.35 72.10 90.71
N SER A 339 61.32 72.32 89.82
CA SER A 339 61.15 72.02 88.38
C SER A 339 60.98 70.53 88.10
N ILE A 340 61.71 69.64 88.80
CA ILE A 340 61.63 68.18 88.59
C ILE A 340 60.28 67.60 89.07
N GLN A 341 59.63 68.21 90.07
CA GLN A 341 58.29 67.79 90.49
C GLN A 341 57.15 68.33 89.61
N SER A 342 57.41 69.35 88.79
CA SER A 342 56.42 69.94 87.89
C SER A 342 56.34 69.26 86.51
N GLU A 343 57.26 68.35 86.17
CA GLU A 343 57.34 67.65 84.87
C GLU A 343 56.88 66.18 84.93
N ARG A 344 56.14 65.77 85.97
CA ARG A 344 55.48 64.46 86.06
C ARG A 344 53.96 64.55 86.01
#